data_AF-A0A7C3IKI8-F1
#
_entry.id   AF-A0A7C3IKI8-F1
#
_cell.length_a   1.000
_cell.length_b   1.000
_cell.length_c   1.000
_cell.angle_alpha   90.00
_cell.angle_beta   90.00
_cell.angle_gamma   90.00
#
_symmetry.space_group_name_H-M   'P 1'
#
loop_
_entity.id
_entity.type
_entity.pdbx_description
1 polymer ?
#
loop_
_entity_poly.entity_id
_entity_poly.type
_entity_poly.pdbx_seq_one_letter_code
_entity_poly.pdbx_strand_id
1 'polypeptide(L)'
;MIPLHLPVSRFCEHMVAHNNLLEQQFAQWAFHPGMLFQSRQRWWGNGGYRHNPHEGIDLCLFNTRDGNTQALDTGTQIPAMFRGYVKTVIDDYLGKTIFIAHDMYDGTENQLYTIYGHTEPVGRLERAAVLEEGDCVGFISSTKDKQLHIIPHVHISVAWIPANFPPEQLNWKIINKSPDITLLNPLDVLSCNYTIIREGTYTRVLRF
;
A
#
# COMPACT_ATOMS: atom_id res chain seq x y z
N MET A 1 4.87 19.77 20.91
CA MET A 1 4.70 19.64 19.45
C MET A 1 3.32 19.04 19.26
N ILE A 2 2.36 19.77 18.69
CA ILE A 2 1.00 19.27 18.45
C ILE A 2 1.13 18.29 17.28
N PRO A 3 0.70 17.01 17.39
CA PRO A 3 0.72 16.12 16.24
C PRO A 3 -0.19 16.73 15.17
N LEU A 4 0.36 16.99 13.98
CA LEU A 4 -0.45 17.36 12.83
C LEU A 4 -1.43 16.20 12.58
N HIS A 5 -2.71 16.44 12.78
CA HIS A 5 -3.72 15.44 12.44
C HIS A 5 -3.75 15.33 10.93
N LEU A 6 -3.29 14.19 10.40
CA LEU A 6 -3.37 13.92 8.97
C LEU A 6 -4.84 13.79 8.54
N PRO A 7 -5.21 14.33 7.38
CA PRO A 7 -6.55 14.11 6.84
C PRO A 7 -6.76 12.62 6.59
N VAL A 8 -8.00 12.19 6.80
CA VAL A 8 -8.44 10.86 6.45
C VAL A 8 -8.75 10.82 4.96
N SER A 9 -8.11 9.91 4.23
CA SER A 9 -8.25 9.65 2.80
C SER A 9 -9.48 8.80 2.49
N ARG A 10 -10.03 8.99 1.28
CA ARG A 10 -11.08 8.15 0.69
C ARG A 10 -10.50 7.00 -0.14
N PHE A 11 -9.21 6.70 -0.03
CA PHE A 11 -8.52 5.65 -0.80
C PHE A 11 -9.28 4.32 -0.80
N CYS A 12 -9.76 3.86 0.37
CA CYS A 12 -10.48 2.59 0.46
C CYS A 12 -11.86 2.63 -0.25
N GLU A 13 -12.52 3.79 -0.30
CA GLU A 13 -13.73 3.98 -1.10
C GLU A 13 -13.42 3.94 -2.61
N HIS A 14 -12.35 4.62 -3.03
CA HIS A 14 -11.90 4.61 -4.42
C HIS A 14 -11.47 3.21 -4.88
N MET A 15 -10.76 2.45 -4.03
CA MET A 15 -10.41 1.06 -4.31
C MET A 15 -11.66 0.20 -4.55
N VAL A 16 -12.70 0.37 -3.75
CA VAL A 16 -13.97 -0.36 -3.91
C VAL A 16 -14.68 0.05 -5.19
N ALA A 17 -14.75 1.35 -5.48
CA ALA A 17 -15.45 1.89 -6.64
C ALA A 17 -14.75 1.53 -7.96
N HIS A 18 -13.44 1.71 -8.06
CA HIS A 18 -12.67 1.49 -9.29
C HIS A 18 -12.64 0.02 -9.73
N ASN A 19 -12.79 -0.89 -8.77
CA ASN A 19 -12.67 -2.32 -8.99
C ASN A 19 -14.03 -3.05 -8.88
N ASN A 20 -15.14 -2.30 -8.87
CA ASN A 20 -16.51 -2.83 -8.78
C ASN A 20 -16.69 -3.83 -7.64
N LEU A 21 -16.01 -3.64 -6.50
CA LEU A 21 -16.01 -4.63 -5.42
C LEU A 21 -17.39 -4.76 -4.76
N LEU A 22 -18.26 -3.75 -4.87
CA LEU A 22 -19.65 -3.85 -4.41
C LEU A 22 -20.44 -4.92 -5.17
N GLU A 23 -20.21 -5.08 -6.48
CA GLU A 23 -20.82 -6.15 -7.28
C GLU A 23 -20.29 -7.52 -6.85
N GLN A 24 -19.05 -7.56 -6.36
CA GLN A 24 -18.43 -8.73 -5.74
C GLN A 24 -18.83 -8.92 -4.27
N GLN A 25 -19.90 -8.25 -3.83
CA GLN A 25 -20.42 -8.32 -2.47
C GLN A 25 -19.42 -7.88 -1.39
N PHE A 26 -18.54 -6.91 -1.67
CA PHE A 26 -17.60 -6.38 -0.68
C PHE A 26 -18.30 -6.00 0.64
N ALA A 27 -17.70 -6.43 1.75
CA ALA A 27 -18.13 -6.09 3.10
C ALA A 27 -17.05 -5.29 3.83
N GLN A 28 -15.81 -5.76 3.79
CA GLN A 28 -14.68 -5.15 4.49
C GLN A 28 -13.34 -5.72 4.00
N TRP A 29 -12.25 -4.99 4.22
CA TRP A 29 -10.90 -5.50 3.96
C TRP A 29 -10.51 -6.58 4.97
N ALA A 30 -9.59 -7.45 4.57
CA ALA A 30 -9.09 -8.51 5.42
C ALA A 30 -7.55 -8.51 5.39
N PHE A 31 -6.94 -8.64 6.56
CA PHE A 31 -5.48 -8.68 6.69
C PHE A 31 -5.06 -9.93 7.45
N HIS A 32 -4.03 -10.61 6.97
CA HIS A 32 -3.22 -11.46 7.83
C HIS A 32 -2.35 -10.59 8.75
N PRO A 33 -2.01 -11.04 9.97
CA PRO A 33 -1.18 -10.26 10.89
C PRO A 33 0.17 -9.83 10.30
N GLY A 34 0.75 -10.63 9.41
CA GLY A 34 1.98 -10.29 8.68
C GLY A 34 1.83 -9.13 7.70
N MET A 35 0.62 -8.78 7.25
CA MET A 35 0.39 -7.70 6.27
C MET A 35 0.39 -6.31 6.90
N LEU A 36 0.35 -6.21 8.23
CA LEU A 36 0.16 -4.94 8.94
C LEU A 36 1.46 -4.19 9.19
N PHE A 37 1.35 -2.88 9.40
CA PHE A 37 2.47 -2.00 9.74
C PHE A 37 3.21 -2.47 10.99
N GLN A 38 4.54 -2.38 10.97
CA GLN A 38 5.47 -2.87 11.98
C GLN A 38 5.40 -4.37 12.28
N SER A 39 4.61 -5.15 11.52
CA SER A 39 4.58 -6.59 11.70
C SER A 39 5.95 -7.20 11.37
N ARG A 40 6.44 -8.05 12.26
CA ARG A 40 7.64 -8.85 12.02
C ARG A 40 7.33 -10.21 11.39
N GLN A 41 6.06 -10.53 11.19
CA GLN A 41 5.66 -11.78 10.56
C GLN A 41 5.67 -11.61 9.03
N ARG A 42 6.07 -12.66 8.31
CA ARG A 42 5.82 -12.80 6.88
C ARG A 42 4.47 -13.48 6.70
N TRP A 43 3.65 -12.96 5.81
CA TRP A 43 2.33 -13.53 5.50
C TRP A 43 2.34 -14.36 4.20
N TRP A 44 3.43 -14.33 3.43
CA TRP A 44 3.60 -15.08 2.19
C TRP A 44 4.52 -16.30 2.36
N GLY A 45 4.51 -17.19 1.37
CA GLY A 45 5.29 -18.43 1.37
C GLY A 45 4.99 -19.29 2.59
N ASN A 46 6.04 -19.84 3.22
CA ASN A 46 5.92 -20.65 4.43
C ASN A 46 5.87 -19.82 5.73
N GLY A 47 5.56 -18.52 5.65
CA GLY A 47 5.53 -17.62 6.80
C GLY A 47 6.91 -17.37 7.43
N GLY A 48 6.96 -17.24 8.75
CA GLY A 48 8.17 -16.94 9.53
C GLY A 48 8.35 -15.44 9.79
N TYR A 49 9.59 -15.03 10.08
CA TYR A 49 9.88 -13.65 10.49
C TYR A 49 10.73 -12.90 9.47
N ARG A 50 10.47 -11.59 9.34
CA ARG A 50 11.29 -10.64 8.56
C ARG A 50 12.29 -9.94 9.48
N HIS A 51 13.45 -9.57 8.91
CA HIS A 51 14.52 -8.90 9.63
C HIS A 51 14.09 -7.50 10.10
N ASN A 52 13.58 -6.70 9.16
CA ASN A 52 12.98 -5.39 9.43
C ASN A 52 11.47 -5.53 9.64
N PRO A 53 10.87 -4.78 10.57
CA PRO A 53 9.41 -4.63 10.64
C PRO A 53 8.83 -4.17 9.30
N HIS A 54 7.58 -4.53 9.02
CA HIS A 54 6.90 -4.09 7.81
C HIS A 54 6.75 -2.56 7.80
N GLU A 55 7.25 -1.93 6.76
CA GLU A 55 7.30 -0.48 6.59
C GLU A 55 5.94 0.16 6.26
N GLY A 56 4.97 -0.67 5.85
CA GLY A 56 3.64 -0.24 5.44
C GLY A 56 2.60 -1.32 5.67
N ILE A 57 1.60 -1.39 4.78
CA ILE A 57 0.64 -2.49 4.73
C ILE A 57 0.61 -3.14 3.36
N ASP A 58 0.20 -4.40 3.33
CA ASP A 58 -0.09 -5.12 2.08
C ASP A 58 -1.60 -5.32 1.96
N LEU A 59 -2.20 -4.77 0.91
CA LEU A 59 -3.64 -4.83 0.66
C LEU A 59 -3.92 -5.77 -0.52
N CYS A 60 -4.55 -6.91 -0.23
CA CYS A 60 -4.95 -7.87 -1.26
C CYS A 60 -6.16 -8.73 -0.94
N LEU A 61 -6.70 -8.71 0.27
CA LEU A 61 -7.82 -9.57 0.64
C LEU A 61 -9.02 -8.73 1.08
N PHE A 62 -10.22 -9.19 0.73
CA PHE A 62 -11.45 -8.64 1.25
C PHE A 62 -12.43 -9.75 1.59
N ASN A 63 -13.25 -9.49 2.61
CA ASN A 63 -14.38 -10.34 2.95
C ASN A 63 -15.62 -9.86 2.19
N THR A 64 -16.40 -10.83 1.77
CA THR A 64 -17.67 -10.63 1.11
C THR A 64 -18.82 -10.81 2.10
N ARG A 65 -20.01 -10.29 1.75
CA ARG A 65 -21.20 -10.32 2.62
C ARG A 65 -21.70 -11.73 2.88
N ASP A 66 -21.38 -12.69 2.02
CA ASP A 66 -21.71 -14.12 2.21
C ASP A 66 -20.68 -14.86 3.11
N GLY A 67 -19.66 -14.15 3.59
CA GLY A 67 -18.66 -14.67 4.53
C GLY A 67 -17.44 -15.31 3.88
N ASN A 68 -17.28 -15.25 2.55
CA ASN A 68 -16.07 -15.71 1.87
C ASN A 68 -14.98 -14.62 1.87
N THR A 69 -13.71 -15.04 1.90
CA THR A 69 -12.55 -14.18 1.65
C THR A 69 -12.11 -14.32 0.19
N GLN A 70 -11.97 -13.19 -0.50
CA GLN A 70 -11.50 -13.10 -1.87
C GLN A 70 -10.19 -12.31 -1.95
N ALA A 71 -9.44 -12.53 -3.02
CA ALA A 71 -8.18 -11.86 -3.29
C ALA A 71 -8.32 -10.89 -4.47
N LEU A 72 -7.60 -9.77 -4.40
CA LEU A 72 -7.36 -8.88 -5.54
C LEU A 72 -6.46 -9.56 -6.56
N ASP A 73 -6.50 -9.06 -7.80
CA ASP A 73 -5.72 -9.57 -8.93
C ASP A 73 -4.86 -8.47 -9.57
N THR A 74 -4.08 -8.83 -10.59
CA THR A 74 -3.20 -7.88 -11.29
C THR A 74 -3.95 -6.85 -12.15
N GLY A 75 -5.26 -7.02 -12.36
CA GLY A 75 -6.11 -6.03 -13.03
C GLY A 75 -6.66 -4.97 -12.08
N THR A 76 -6.40 -5.09 -10.78
CA THR A 76 -6.91 -4.19 -9.76
C THR A 76 -6.25 -2.83 -9.85
N GLN A 77 -7.05 -1.79 -10.05
CA GLN A 77 -6.66 -0.39 -10.09
C GLN A 77 -6.33 0.13 -8.69
N ILE A 78 -5.28 0.94 -8.61
CA ILE A 78 -4.78 1.58 -7.40
C ILE A 78 -5.05 3.09 -7.52
N PRO A 79 -5.88 3.70 -6.65
CA PRO A 79 -6.13 5.13 -6.65
C PRO A 79 -5.05 5.91 -5.88
N ALA A 80 -4.84 7.18 -6.22
CA ALA A 80 -4.04 8.09 -5.42
C ALA A 80 -4.74 8.37 -4.08
N MET A 81 -3.99 8.27 -2.98
CA MET A 81 -4.50 8.41 -1.60
C MET A 81 -4.87 9.86 -1.31
N PHE A 82 -4.09 10.80 -1.82
CA PHE A 82 -4.36 12.23 -1.72
C PHE A 82 -3.93 12.89 -3.01
N ARG A 83 -4.41 14.11 -3.23
CA ARG A 83 -3.83 15.00 -4.22
C ARG A 83 -2.32 15.11 -3.99
N GLY A 84 -1.55 15.06 -5.05
CA GLY A 84 -0.10 15.15 -4.96
C GLY A 84 0.56 15.21 -6.33
N TYR A 85 1.86 14.97 -6.34
CA TYR A 85 2.62 14.88 -7.57
C TYR A 85 3.63 13.73 -7.50
N VAL A 86 3.85 13.09 -8.63
CA VAL A 86 4.81 11.98 -8.74
C VAL A 86 6.23 12.52 -8.52
N LYS A 87 6.89 12.09 -7.44
CA LYS A 87 8.28 12.46 -7.16
C LYS A 87 9.25 11.62 -7.97
N THR A 88 9.03 10.31 -7.99
CA THR A 88 9.83 9.35 -8.76
C THR A 88 9.08 8.03 -8.93
N VAL A 89 9.49 7.24 -9.92
CA VAL A 89 9.07 5.86 -10.11
C VAL A 89 10.34 5.03 -10.26
N ILE A 90 10.48 3.97 -9.46
CA ILE A 90 11.67 3.10 -9.46
C ILE A 90 11.27 1.65 -9.76
N ASP A 91 12.23 0.85 -10.23
CA ASP A 91 12.05 -0.59 -10.32
C ASP A 91 11.99 -1.22 -8.93
N ASP A 92 11.13 -2.23 -8.80
CA ASP A 92 10.83 -2.96 -7.58
C ASP A 92 10.85 -4.47 -7.87
N TYR A 93 11.00 -5.29 -6.83
CA TYR A 93 11.08 -6.74 -6.95
C TYR A 93 9.86 -7.36 -7.63
N LEU A 94 8.66 -6.81 -7.40
CA LEU A 94 7.40 -7.29 -7.99
C LEU A 94 6.84 -6.39 -9.08
N GLY A 95 7.55 -5.36 -9.53
CA GLY A 95 7.04 -4.40 -10.51
C GLY A 95 7.77 -3.06 -10.41
N LYS A 96 7.01 -1.99 -10.12
CA LYS A 96 7.54 -0.66 -9.87
C LYS A 96 7.01 -0.11 -8.55
N THR A 97 7.77 0.82 -7.98
CA THR A 97 7.34 1.63 -6.84
C THR A 97 7.12 3.07 -7.27
N ILE A 98 5.95 3.63 -6.94
CA ILE A 98 5.56 5.01 -7.23
C ILE A 98 5.65 5.81 -5.93
N PHE A 99 6.41 6.90 -5.95
CA PHE A 99 6.51 7.86 -4.83
C PHE A 99 5.69 9.10 -5.18
N ILE A 100 4.69 9.42 -4.36
CA ILE A 100 3.88 10.62 -4.50
C ILE A 100 4.15 11.52 -3.29
N ALA A 101 4.49 12.77 -3.57
CA ALA A 101 4.62 13.80 -2.56
C ALA A 101 3.33 14.63 -2.49
N HIS A 102 2.93 15.01 -1.29
CA HIS A 102 1.71 15.77 -1.04
C HIS A 102 2.04 17.15 -0.47
N ASP A 103 1.19 18.15 -0.73
CA ASP A 103 1.35 19.49 -0.16
C ASP A 103 0.90 19.53 1.32
N MET A 104 1.55 18.70 2.13
CA MET A 104 1.28 18.47 3.54
C MET A 104 2.61 18.35 4.27
N TYR A 105 2.76 19.04 5.40
CA TYR A 105 4.03 19.18 6.12
C TYR A 105 3.85 19.00 7.63
N ASP A 106 4.81 18.38 8.29
CA ASP A 106 4.77 18.10 9.74
C ASP A 106 5.17 19.28 10.65
N GLY A 107 5.51 20.42 10.04
CA GLY A 107 5.99 21.62 10.76
C GLY A 107 7.50 21.63 11.01
N THR A 108 8.25 20.62 10.56
CA THR A 108 9.71 20.48 10.68
C THR A 108 10.41 20.30 9.33
N GLU A 109 9.83 20.85 8.26
CA GLU A 109 10.30 20.76 6.87
C GLU A 109 10.21 19.35 6.24
N ASN A 110 9.56 18.38 6.89
CA ASN A 110 9.22 17.14 6.23
C ASN A 110 7.89 17.28 5.49
N GLN A 111 7.84 16.66 4.32
CA GLN A 111 6.67 16.55 3.45
C GLN A 111 6.08 15.14 3.54
N LEU A 112 4.76 15.03 3.44
CA LEU A 112 4.09 13.73 3.42
C LEU A 112 4.31 13.04 2.07
N TYR A 113 4.60 11.75 2.13
CA TYR A 113 4.66 10.86 0.98
C TYR A 113 3.71 9.67 1.15
N THR A 114 3.06 9.31 0.06
CA THR A 114 2.50 7.97 -0.13
C THR A 114 3.37 7.20 -1.13
N ILE A 115 3.68 5.96 -0.80
CA ILE A 115 4.57 5.09 -1.57
C ILE A 115 3.81 3.82 -1.91
N TYR A 116 3.64 3.55 -3.20
CA TYR A 116 2.95 2.35 -3.70
C TYR A 116 3.98 1.39 -4.30
N GLY A 117 4.22 0.27 -3.62
CA GLY A 117 5.04 -0.82 -4.12
C GLY A 117 4.22 -1.82 -4.92
N HIS A 118 4.93 -2.64 -5.71
CA HIS A 118 4.36 -3.76 -6.47
C HIS A 118 3.30 -3.32 -7.47
N THR A 119 3.60 -2.26 -8.22
CA THR A 119 2.67 -1.64 -9.17
C THR A 119 3.10 -1.83 -10.62
N GLU A 120 2.12 -1.80 -11.52
CA GLU A 120 2.28 -1.46 -12.93
C GLU A 120 1.67 -0.05 -13.16
N PRO A 121 2.49 1.01 -13.24
CA PRO A 121 2.00 2.39 -13.34
C PRO A 121 1.16 2.61 -14.59
N VAL A 122 0.13 3.46 -14.50
CA VAL A 122 -0.69 3.79 -15.67
C VAL A 122 0.12 4.61 -16.68
N GLY A 123 0.21 4.12 -17.92
CA GLY A 123 0.94 4.79 -19.00
C GLY A 123 2.38 5.15 -18.63
N ARG A 124 2.84 6.32 -19.11
CA ARG A 124 4.10 6.92 -18.65
C ARG A 124 3.77 7.95 -17.58
N LEU A 125 3.67 7.51 -16.32
CA LEU A 125 3.65 8.44 -15.18
C LEU A 125 5.00 9.16 -15.10
N GLU A 126 5.02 10.39 -15.61
CA GLU A 126 6.20 11.24 -15.61
C GLU A 126 6.39 11.91 -14.25
N ARG A 127 7.64 12.23 -13.92
CA ARG A 127 7.97 13.03 -12.73
C ARG A 127 7.25 14.37 -12.81
N ALA A 128 6.76 14.83 -11.66
CA ALA A 128 5.94 16.03 -11.49
C ALA A 128 4.55 15.99 -12.15
N ALA A 129 4.11 14.82 -12.66
CA ALA A 129 2.69 14.63 -12.98
C ALA A 129 1.85 14.88 -11.71
N VAL A 130 0.86 15.76 -11.83
CA VAL A 130 -0.09 16.06 -10.77
C VAL A 130 -1.21 15.03 -10.81
N LEU A 131 -1.59 14.54 -9.63
CA LEU A 131 -2.66 13.58 -9.43
C LEU A 131 -3.67 14.18 -8.45
N GLU A 132 -4.95 14.03 -8.74
CA GLU A 132 -6.02 14.26 -7.78
C GLU A 132 -6.21 13.05 -6.87
N GLU A 133 -6.83 13.24 -5.70
CA GLU A 133 -7.27 12.10 -4.89
C GLU A 133 -8.23 11.23 -5.70
N GLY A 134 -8.01 9.92 -5.66
CA GLY A 134 -8.80 8.95 -6.41
C GLY A 134 -8.29 8.66 -7.81
N ASP A 135 -7.43 9.49 -8.42
CA ASP A 135 -6.87 9.19 -9.76
C ASP A 135 -6.16 7.84 -9.78
N CYS A 136 -6.35 7.05 -10.85
CA CYS A 136 -5.66 5.77 -10.99
C CYS A 136 -4.16 5.99 -11.19
N VAL A 137 -3.33 5.50 -10.26
CA VAL A 137 -1.86 5.59 -10.35
C VAL A 137 -1.25 4.36 -11.02
N GLY A 138 -2.02 3.29 -11.15
CA GLY A 138 -1.57 2.05 -11.77
C GLY A 138 -2.40 0.86 -11.33
N PHE A 139 -1.86 -0.31 -11.63
CA PHE A 139 -2.48 -1.60 -11.34
C PHE A 139 -1.59 -2.40 -10.39
N ILE A 140 -2.18 -3.36 -9.68
CA ILE A 140 -1.41 -4.33 -8.90
C ILE A 140 -0.54 -5.15 -9.87
N SER A 141 0.74 -5.27 -9.58
CA SER A 141 1.64 -6.17 -10.29
C SER A 141 1.77 -7.50 -9.52
N SER A 142 2.24 -8.53 -10.20
CA SER A 142 2.61 -9.81 -9.57
C SER A 142 4.03 -10.21 -9.91
N THR A 143 4.58 -11.09 -9.07
CA THR A 143 5.82 -11.78 -9.44
C THR A 143 5.61 -12.61 -10.72
N LYS A 144 6.65 -12.67 -11.56
CA LYS A 144 6.73 -13.66 -12.65
C LYS A 144 7.15 -15.05 -12.13
N ASP A 145 7.75 -15.08 -10.94
CA ASP A 145 8.16 -16.31 -10.26
C ASP A 145 7.00 -16.93 -9.48
N LYS A 146 6.29 -17.84 -10.15
CA LYS A 146 5.13 -18.55 -9.59
C LYS A 146 5.48 -19.42 -8.38
N GLN A 147 6.75 -19.71 -8.11
CA GLN A 147 7.14 -20.56 -6.98
C GLN A 147 7.06 -19.83 -5.62
N LEU A 148 7.01 -18.50 -5.63
CA LEU A 148 6.94 -17.72 -4.39
C LEU A 148 5.55 -17.71 -3.75
N HIS A 149 4.52 -18.17 -4.47
CA HIS A 149 3.12 -18.23 -4.01
C HIS A 149 2.66 -16.94 -3.30
N ILE A 150 3.04 -15.79 -3.86
CA ILE A 150 2.66 -14.47 -3.35
C ILE A 150 1.38 -14.04 -4.05
N ILE A 151 0.33 -13.80 -3.26
CA ILE A 151 -0.92 -13.23 -3.77
C ILE A 151 -0.64 -11.83 -4.32
N PRO A 152 -1.12 -11.46 -5.52
CA PRO A 152 -1.01 -10.09 -6.02
C PRO A 152 -1.53 -9.09 -4.99
N HIS A 153 -0.74 -8.07 -4.68
CA HIS A 153 -1.06 -7.09 -3.64
C HIS A 153 -0.43 -5.75 -3.97
N VAL A 154 -1.04 -4.67 -3.48
CA VAL A 154 -0.36 -3.37 -3.41
C VAL A 154 0.27 -3.23 -2.03
N HIS A 155 1.55 -2.90 -2.02
CA HIS A 155 2.23 -2.46 -0.80
C HIS A 155 2.05 -0.95 -0.66
N ILE A 156 1.60 -0.48 0.50
CA ILE A 156 1.32 0.94 0.76
C ILE A 156 2.11 1.38 1.98
N SER A 157 3.01 2.35 1.80
CA SER A 157 3.70 3.03 2.89
C SER A 157 3.33 4.51 2.92
N VAL A 158 3.29 5.09 4.12
CA VAL A 158 3.08 6.53 4.35
C VAL A 158 4.24 7.04 5.19
N ALA A 159 4.85 8.15 4.80
CA ALA A 159 6.05 8.64 5.46
C ALA A 159 6.16 10.17 5.48
N TRP A 160 6.72 10.71 6.55
CA TRP A 160 7.34 12.04 6.54
C TRP A 160 8.78 11.91 6.01
N ILE A 161 9.10 12.65 4.96
CA ILE A 161 10.42 12.69 4.32
C ILE A 161 10.84 14.16 4.16
N PRO A 162 12.11 14.53 4.38
CA PRO A 162 12.58 15.91 4.18
C PRO A 162 12.15 16.46 2.82
N ALA A 163 11.58 17.67 2.77
CA ALA A 163 11.02 18.23 1.53
C ALA A 163 12.06 18.38 0.41
N ASN A 164 13.31 18.59 0.79
CA ASN A 164 14.47 18.70 -0.10
C ASN A 164 15.16 17.35 -0.39
N PHE A 165 14.59 16.21 0.06
CA PHE A 165 15.19 14.90 -0.13
C PHE A 165 15.36 14.58 -1.63
N PRO A 166 16.57 14.18 -2.09
CA PRO A 166 16.82 13.98 -3.52
C PRO A 166 16.03 12.79 -4.07
N PRO A 167 15.20 12.97 -5.13
CA PRO A 167 14.35 11.91 -5.67
C PRO A 167 15.11 10.66 -6.13
N GLU A 168 16.30 10.84 -6.66
CA GLU A 168 17.19 9.77 -7.13
C GLU A 168 17.72 8.88 -5.99
N GLN A 169 17.63 9.34 -4.75
CA GLN A 169 18.00 8.57 -3.56
C GLN A 169 16.82 7.81 -2.94
N LEU A 170 15.58 8.10 -3.35
CA LEU A 170 14.40 7.41 -2.83
C LEU A 170 14.38 5.96 -3.30
N ASN A 171 14.44 5.03 -2.35
CA ASN A 171 14.32 3.59 -2.56
C ASN A 171 14.01 2.87 -1.24
N TRP A 172 13.57 1.62 -1.31
CA TRP A 172 13.20 0.81 -0.13
C TRP A 172 14.31 0.66 0.91
N LYS A 173 15.59 0.66 0.51
CA LYS A 173 16.71 0.59 1.46
C LYS A 173 16.82 1.86 2.30
N ILE A 174 16.62 3.03 1.69
CA ILE A 174 16.62 4.32 2.37
C ILE A 174 15.38 4.49 3.24
N ILE A 175 14.19 4.15 2.72
CA ILE A 175 12.93 4.21 3.49
C ILE A 175 13.03 3.42 4.80
N ASN A 176 13.64 2.23 4.76
CA ASN A 176 13.76 1.36 5.94
C ASN A 176 14.88 1.76 6.93
N LYS A 177 15.85 2.59 6.53
CA LYS A 177 17.09 2.80 7.31
C LYS A 177 17.40 4.25 7.66
N SER A 178 16.81 5.21 6.95
CA SER A 178 17.12 6.62 7.18
C SER A 178 16.53 7.08 8.51
N PRO A 179 17.33 7.66 9.42
CA PRO A 179 16.81 8.25 10.66
C PRO A 179 15.96 9.51 10.40
N ASP A 180 16.11 10.12 9.22
CA ASP A 180 15.39 11.34 8.84
C ASP A 180 14.00 11.04 8.25
N ILE A 181 13.65 9.76 8.07
CA ILE A 181 12.35 9.33 7.54
C ILE A 181 11.52 8.73 8.66
N THR A 182 10.31 9.26 8.84
CA THR A 182 9.35 8.74 9.82
C THR A 182 8.23 8.01 9.11
N LEU A 183 8.19 6.69 9.23
CA LEU A 183 7.10 5.86 8.73
C LEU A 183 5.88 5.98 9.65
N LEU A 184 4.71 6.11 9.02
CA LEU A 184 3.41 6.21 9.68
C LEU A 184 2.60 4.95 9.38
N ASN A 185 1.68 4.61 10.27
CA ASN A 185 0.74 3.53 10.01
C ASN A 185 -0.27 3.96 8.93
N PRO A 186 -0.30 3.33 7.74
CA PRO A 186 -1.23 3.71 6.68
C PRO A 186 -2.70 3.59 7.09
N LEU A 187 -3.04 2.64 7.98
CA LEU A 187 -4.41 2.46 8.45
C LEU A 187 -4.96 3.66 9.25
N ASP A 188 -4.08 4.52 9.78
CA ASP A 188 -4.50 5.73 10.49
C ASP A 188 -5.07 6.79 9.54
N VAL A 189 -4.79 6.69 8.23
CA VAL A 189 -5.22 7.65 7.22
C VAL A 189 -6.16 7.08 6.16
N LEU A 190 -6.21 5.77 5.96
CA LEU A 190 -6.93 5.15 4.83
C LEU A 190 -8.46 4.99 5.00
N SER A 191 -9.02 5.23 6.20
CA SER A 191 -10.45 5.07 6.51
C SER A 191 -11.06 3.70 6.16
N CYS A 192 -10.29 2.61 6.29
CA CYS A 192 -10.77 1.29 5.88
C CYS A 192 -11.55 0.60 7.01
N ASN A 193 -12.72 0.03 6.71
CA ASN A 193 -13.28 -1.03 7.54
C ASN A 193 -12.52 -2.33 7.25
N TYR A 194 -11.97 -2.98 8.28
CA TYR A 194 -11.17 -4.18 8.11
C TYR A 194 -11.27 -5.16 9.27
N THR A 195 -10.88 -6.40 8.97
CA THR A 195 -10.71 -7.48 9.96
C THR A 195 -9.31 -8.06 9.87
N ILE A 196 -8.82 -8.58 11.00
CA ILE A 196 -7.57 -9.34 11.05
C ILE A 196 -7.94 -10.82 11.08
N ILE A 197 -7.50 -11.56 10.06
CA ILE A 197 -7.70 -13.01 9.94
C ILE A 197 -6.87 -13.69 11.03
N ARG A 198 -7.53 -14.26 12.04
CA ARG A 198 -6.86 -15.03 13.10
C ARG A 198 -6.61 -16.46 12.61
N GLU A 199 -5.40 -16.97 12.81
CA GLU A 199 -5.12 -18.39 12.59
C GLU A 199 -6.02 -19.24 13.52
N GLY A 200 -6.80 -20.16 12.94
CA GLY A 200 -7.70 -21.06 13.68
C GLY A 200 -9.17 -21.05 13.21
N THR A 201 -9.57 -20.11 12.36
CA THR A 201 -10.87 -20.11 11.67
C THR A 201 -10.62 -19.95 10.17
N TYR A 202 -11.30 -20.74 9.34
CA TYR A 202 -11.10 -20.92 7.89
C TYR A 202 -10.10 -22.00 7.49
N THR A 203 -10.49 -23.25 7.74
CA THR A 203 -10.15 -24.38 6.88
C THR A 203 -10.87 -24.23 5.53
N ARG A 204 -10.46 -23.26 4.73
CA ARG A 204 -10.66 -23.30 3.28
C ARG A 204 -9.37 -22.79 2.67
N VAL A 205 -8.45 -23.73 2.57
CA VAL A 205 -7.20 -23.59 1.82
C VAL A 205 -7.59 -23.05 0.44
N LEU A 206 -7.35 -21.76 0.19
CA LEU A 206 -7.10 -21.28 -1.16
C LEU A 206 -5.82 -22.00 -1.58
N ARG A 207 -5.98 -23.18 -2.18
CA ARG A 207 -4.90 -23.83 -2.90
C ARG A 207 -4.70 -23.00 -4.16
N PHE A 208 -3.65 -22.21 -4.19
CA PHE A 208 -3.05 -21.76 -5.44
C PHE A 208 -2.25 -22.90 -6.06
#